data_AF-A0A9X2GSZ5-F1
#
_entry.id   AF-A0A9X2GSZ5-F1
#
_cell.length_a   1.000
_cell.length_b   1.000
_cell.length_c   1.000
_cell.angle_alpha   90.00
_cell.angle_beta   90.00
_cell.angle_gamma   90.00
#
_symmetry.space_group_name_H-M   'P 1'
#
loop_
_entity.id
_entity.type
_entity.pdbx_description
1 polymer ?
#
loop_
_entity_poly.entity_id
_entity_poly.type
_entity_poly.pdbx_seq_one_letter_code
_entity_poly.pdbx_strand_id
1 'polypeptide(L)'
;MPYEGRSGQGKIIIAERSMRGLHIVLEFEVPVKLSDVRAVRKILEASGPSGFLLADDGKVYGLGSVGLEYDESSETAFAVTISDRGAWELHHSATILLQVRDGVPRLPAPPLDPAYLEDLIARLLPGANVPVLLSLAYAAQENEHGTMLVISSSADMEAHRLSPQAWVVKPRVIERDLLIQLTAMDGATLVDVHGHCHAMGVILDGHAAGKGDPSRGSRYNNAIRYLDSNPPPAIVIVYSSDGTIDILPRLEPRVRRCDVESAVRRYLDLAASDSMNIREIVKAWDLVKSLRFYLTAEQCEHLNAARQGVEHRNPSQIRIIEPILAPDGAMNDSYWLD
;
A
#
# COMPACT_ATOMS: atom_id res chain seq x y z
N MET A 1 19.36 11.24 23.44
CA MET A 1 20.19 12.42 23.12
C MET A 1 21.21 12.03 22.06
N PRO A 2 21.57 12.91 21.11
CA PRO A 2 22.74 12.72 20.27
C PRO A 2 24.01 12.68 21.14
N TYR A 3 24.94 11.80 20.81
CA TYR A 3 26.32 11.81 21.27
C TYR A 3 27.14 12.20 20.03
N GLU A 4 27.94 13.26 20.14
CA GLU A 4 28.81 13.77 19.05
C GLU A 4 28.09 14.14 17.72
N GLY A 5 26.78 14.39 17.75
CA GLY A 5 26.06 15.01 16.62
C GLY A 5 25.70 14.08 15.44
N ARG A 6 26.00 12.78 15.51
CA ARG A 6 25.60 11.80 14.48
C ARG A 6 24.32 11.03 14.88
N SER A 7 23.41 10.83 13.92
CA SER A 7 22.34 9.84 14.07
C SER A 7 22.97 8.45 14.09
N GLY A 8 22.64 7.63 15.09
CA GLY A 8 23.23 6.31 15.24
C GLY A 8 22.66 5.37 14.19
N GLN A 9 23.37 5.21 13.08
CA GLN A 9 23.06 4.20 12.06
C GLN A 9 23.76 2.90 12.41
N GLY A 10 23.13 1.76 12.11
CA GLY A 10 23.73 0.46 12.33
C GLY A 10 22.73 -0.67 12.22
N LYS A 11 23.24 -1.90 12.24
CA LYS A 11 22.43 -3.10 12.08
C LYS A 11 22.71 -4.10 13.21
N ILE A 12 21.65 -4.73 13.70
CA ILE A 12 21.70 -5.80 14.70
C ILE A 12 21.06 -7.04 14.07
N ILE A 13 21.80 -8.13 13.97
CA ILE A 13 21.26 -9.44 13.61
C ILE A 13 20.84 -10.16 14.89
N ILE A 14 19.60 -10.60 14.93
CA ILE A 14 19.04 -11.47 15.95
C ILE A 14 19.03 -12.88 15.36
N ALA A 15 19.92 -13.73 15.86
CA ALA A 15 20.08 -15.11 15.40
C ALA A 15 20.77 -15.96 16.47
N GLU A 16 20.39 -17.23 16.55
CA GLU A 16 21.08 -18.20 17.41
C GLU A 16 22.56 -18.32 17.01
N ARG A 17 23.44 -18.48 17.99
CA ARG A 17 24.90 -18.59 17.75
C ARG A 17 25.29 -19.77 16.86
N SER A 18 24.51 -20.84 16.92
CA SER A 18 24.73 -22.07 16.13
C SER A 18 24.11 -22.02 14.73
N MET A 19 23.50 -20.89 14.33
CA MET A 19 22.86 -20.76 13.03
C MET A 19 23.87 -20.97 11.89
N ARG A 20 23.49 -21.81 10.94
CA ARG A 20 24.27 -22.02 9.72
C ARG A 20 24.29 -20.74 8.88
N GLY A 21 25.47 -20.36 8.40
CA GLY A 21 25.67 -19.13 7.63
C GLY A 21 25.88 -17.88 8.49
N LEU A 22 26.00 -18.02 9.80
CA LEU A 22 26.44 -16.93 10.66
C LEU A 22 27.97 -16.83 10.64
N HIS A 23 28.50 -15.67 10.27
CA HIS A 23 29.93 -15.39 10.31
C HIS A 23 30.26 -14.44 11.46
N ILE A 24 30.86 -14.97 12.52
CA ILE A 24 31.31 -14.18 13.67
C ILE A 24 32.72 -13.67 13.39
N VAL A 25 32.88 -12.34 13.34
CA VAL A 25 34.17 -11.66 13.14
C VAL A 25 34.86 -11.36 14.47
N LEU A 26 34.08 -10.98 15.48
CA LEU A 26 34.56 -10.70 16.83
C LEU A 26 33.54 -11.20 17.84
N GLU A 27 33.97 -11.97 18.84
CA GLU A 27 33.11 -12.43 19.94
C GLU A 27 33.53 -11.73 21.24
N PHE A 28 32.56 -11.28 22.02
CA PHE A 28 32.79 -10.71 23.34
C PHE A 28 32.87 -11.81 24.38
N GLU A 29 33.91 -11.78 25.22
CA GLU A 29 34.04 -12.67 26.37
C GLU A 29 32.85 -12.52 27.34
N VAL A 30 32.37 -11.30 27.53
CA VAL A 30 31.18 -10.98 28.32
C VAL A 30 30.13 -10.30 27.42
N PRO A 31 29.02 -10.97 27.08
CA PRO A 31 27.96 -10.38 26.27
C PRO A 31 27.32 -9.15 26.92
N VAL A 32 26.96 -8.17 26.11
CA VAL A 32 26.37 -6.90 26.55
C VAL A 32 24.85 -6.98 26.45
N LYS A 33 24.11 -6.66 27.52
CA LYS A 33 22.64 -6.65 27.49
C LYS A 33 22.12 -5.59 26.53
N LEU A 34 21.12 -5.92 25.70
CA LEU A 34 20.47 -4.96 24.82
C LEU A 34 19.81 -3.79 25.56
N SER A 35 19.41 -4.01 26.82
CA SER A 35 18.88 -2.96 27.70
C SER A 35 19.94 -1.94 28.14
N ASP A 36 21.24 -2.23 28.01
CA ASP A 36 22.31 -1.24 28.17
C ASP A 36 22.47 -0.43 26.88
N VAL A 37 21.52 0.47 26.66
CA VAL A 37 21.43 1.31 25.46
C VAL A 37 22.71 2.12 25.22
N ARG A 38 23.45 2.50 26.28
CA ARG A 38 24.70 3.25 26.14
C ARG A 38 25.83 2.37 25.61
N ALA A 39 25.98 1.16 26.14
CA ALA A 39 27.00 0.22 25.67
C ALA A 39 26.71 -0.26 24.24
N VAL A 40 25.48 -0.68 23.96
CA VAL A 40 25.06 -1.14 22.63
C VAL A 40 25.29 -0.04 21.58
N ARG A 41 24.93 1.20 21.89
CA ARG A 41 25.15 2.33 20.98
C ARG A 41 26.63 2.54 20.65
N LYS A 42 27.53 2.48 21.65
CA LYS A 42 28.98 2.61 21.41
C LYS A 42 29.51 1.50 20.49
N ILE A 43 29.00 0.29 20.64
CA ILE A 43 29.40 -0.85 19.81
C ILE A 43 28.85 -0.68 18.38
N LEU A 44 27.61 -0.22 18.22
CA LEU A 44 27.02 0.13 16.91
C LEU A 44 27.88 1.18 16.18
N GLU A 45 28.25 2.25 16.86
CA GLU A 45 29.09 3.31 16.29
C GLU A 45 30.48 2.78 15.84
N ALA A 46 31.03 1.78 16.53
CA ALA A 46 32.29 1.14 16.16
C ALA A 46 32.18 0.15 15.00
N SER A 47 31.00 -0.46 14.79
CA SER A 47 30.77 -1.49 13.76
C SER A 47 30.74 -0.94 12.32
N GLY A 48 30.53 0.37 12.14
CA GLY A 48 30.47 1.01 10.84
C GLY A 48 29.30 0.52 9.96
N PRO A 49 29.29 0.87 8.65
CA PRO A 49 28.18 0.52 7.76
C PRO A 49 28.07 -0.98 7.42
N SER A 50 29.17 -1.71 7.55
CA SER A 50 29.32 -3.11 7.10
C SER A 50 29.37 -4.14 8.23
N GLY A 51 29.55 -3.71 9.48
CA GLY A 51 29.56 -4.58 10.64
C GLY A 51 28.17 -4.67 11.26
N PHE A 52 27.68 -5.89 11.49
CA PHE A 52 26.43 -6.13 12.17
C PHE A 52 26.72 -6.57 13.61
N LEU A 53 26.01 -6.01 14.59
CA LEU A 53 26.00 -6.58 15.93
C LEU A 53 25.26 -7.90 15.90
N LEU A 54 25.80 -8.92 16.54
CA LEU A 54 25.14 -10.20 16.68
C LEU A 54 24.51 -10.29 18.07
N ALA A 55 23.21 -10.58 18.10
CA ALA A 55 22.43 -10.64 19.32
C ALA A 55 21.60 -11.93 19.42
N ASP A 56 21.53 -12.45 20.64
CA ASP A 56 20.74 -13.62 21.02
C ASP A 56 20.36 -13.50 22.49
N ASP A 57 19.21 -14.02 22.91
CA ASP A 57 18.71 -13.96 24.31
C ASP A 57 18.84 -12.56 24.96
N GLY A 58 18.47 -11.52 24.20
CA GLY A 58 18.52 -10.13 24.70
C GLY A 58 19.93 -9.57 24.93
N LYS A 59 20.98 -10.20 24.41
CA LYS A 59 22.38 -9.79 24.58
C LYS A 59 23.12 -9.74 23.25
N VAL A 60 23.93 -8.70 23.07
CA VAL A 60 24.93 -8.62 22.01
C VAL A 60 26.14 -9.45 22.40
N TYR A 61 26.47 -10.46 21.61
CA TYR A 61 27.60 -11.36 21.87
C TYR A 61 28.79 -11.13 20.95
N GLY A 62 28.64 -10.35 19.88
CA GLY A 62 29.74 -10.12 18.96
C GLY A 62 29.40 -9.20 17.80
N LEU A 63 30.31 -9.18 16.83
CA LEU A 63 30.18 -8.53 15.53
C LEU A 63 30.34 -9.57 14.43
N GLY A 64 29.57 -9.44 13.36
CA GLY A 64 29.59 -10.42 12.27
C GLY A 64 28.69 -10.07 11.10
N SER A 65 28.27 -11.09 10.36
CA SER A 65 27.36 -10.98 9.21
C SER A 65 26.64 -12.30 8.95
N VAL A 66 25.59 -12.27 8.11
CA VAL A 66 24.95 -13.47 7.55
C VAL A 66 25.54 -13.72 6.15
N GLY A 67 26.06 -14.92 5.92
CA GLY A 67 26.62 -15.39 4.65
C GLY A 67 25.56 -15.79 3.63
N LEU A 68 26.00 -16.01 2.39
CA LEU A 68 25.14 -16.40 1.27
C LEU A 68 24.58 -17.83 1.41
N GLU A 69 25.15 -18.64 2.29
CA GLU A 69 24.71 -20.00 2.60
C GLU A 69 23.53 -20.07 3.58
N TYR A 70 23.01 -18.93 4.05
CA TYR A 70 21.80 -18.86 4.86
C TYR A 70 20.57 -19.27 4.05
N ASP A 71 19.79 -20.22 4.59
CA ASP A 71 18.51 -20.62 4.01
C ASP A 71 17.41 -19.69 4.50
N GLU A 72 16.95 -18.80 3.61
CA GLU A 72 15.89 -17.85 3.91
C GLU A 72 14.59 -18.53 4.35
N SER A 73 14.29 -19.73 3.83
CA SER A 73 13.07 -20.46 4.19
C SER A 73 13.06 -20.96 5.64
N SER A 74 14.20 -20.92 6.33
CA SER A 74 14.32 -21.31 7.74
C SER A 74 13.77 -20.28 8.72
N GLU A 75 13.66 -19.00 8.32
CA GLU A 75 13.20 -17.90 9.18
C GLU A 75 13.93 -17.77 10.53
N THR A 76 15.22 -18.16 10.58
CA THR A 76 16.03 -18.17 11.82
C THR A 76 16.89 -16.92 12.06
N ALA A 77 16.94 -15.95 11.13
CA ALA A 77 17.75 -14.74 11.23
C ALA A 77 16.93 -13.49 10.92
N PHE A 78 16.94 -12.52 11.83
CA PHE A 78 16.26 -11.24 11.63
C PHE A 78 17.24 -10.09 11.79
N ALA A 79 17.09 -9.04 10.99
CA ALA A 79 17.94 -7.86 11.09
C ALA A 79 17.13 -6.64 11.52
N VAL A 80 17.58 -5.97 12.58
CA VAL A 80 17.12 -4.64 12.97
C VAL A 80 18.06 -3.62 12.33
N THR A 81 17.57 -2.87 11.35
CA THR A 81 18.31 -1.79 10.70
C THR A 81 17.88 -0.46 11.28
N ILE A 82 18.79 0.25 11.95
CA ILE A 82 18.56 1.60 12.48
C ILE A 82 19.00 2.57 11.39
N SER A 83 18.04 3.25 10.77
CA SER A 83 18.26 4.14 9.62
C SER A 83 18.42 5.60 10.05
N ASP A 84 17.69 6.04 11.07
CA ASP A 84 17.75 7.41 11.58
C ASP A 84 17.29 7.51 13.04
N ARG A 85 17.33 8.72 13.62
CA ARG A 85 16.83 9.00 14.96
C ARG A 85 15.36 8.59 15.08
N GLY A 86 15.10 7.64 15.97
CA GLY A 86 13.74 7.15 16.22
C GLY A 86 13.19 6.27 15.10
N ALA A 87 13.98 5.99 14.05
CA ALA A 87 13.59 5.21 12.90
C ALA A 87 14.41 3.92 12.79
N TRP A 88 13.74 2.78 12.80
CA TRP A 88 14.37 1.48 12.55
C TRP A 88 13.40 0.51 11.90
N GLU A 89 13.95 -0.50 11.24
CA GLU A 89 13.20 -1.49 10.48
C GLU A 89 13.59 -2.90 10.94
N LEU A 90 12.62 -3.81 10.99
CA LEU A 90 12.85 -5.24 11.16
C LEU A 90 12.79 -5.90 9.79
N HIS A 91 13.80 -6.70 9.47
CA HIS A 91 13.95 -7.39 8.21
C HIS A 91 14.07 -8.90 8.43
N HIS A 92 13.56 -9.67 7.48
CA HIS A 92 13.97 -11.05 7.23
C HIS A 92 14.44 -11.15 5.77
N SER A 93 15.71 -11.53 5.59
CA SER A 93 16.44 -11.34 4.33
C SER A 93 16.22 -9.94 3.73
N ALA A 94 15.74 -9.84 2.49
CA ALA A 94 15.44 -8.60 1.78
C ALA A 94 14.04 -8.02 2.09
N THR A 95 13.22 -8.71 2.89
CA THR A 95 11.85 -8.32 3.18
C THR A 95 11.76 -7.51 4.47
N ILE A 96 11.20 -6.30 4.37
CA ILE A 96 10.84 -5.51 5.55
C ILE A 96 9.60 -6.12 6.18
N LEU A 97 9.65 -6.46 7.46
CA LEU A 97 8.53 -7.02 8.23
C LEU A 97 7.82 -5.94 9.07
N LEU A 98 8.59 -4.97 9.56
CA LEU A 98 8.09 -3.90 10.42
C LEU A 98 8.95 -2.65 10.24
N GLN A 99 8.34 -1.49 10.26
CA GLN A 99 9.01 -0.21 10.39
C GLN A 99 8.56 0.48 11.67
N VAL A 100 9.47 1.09 12.40
CA VAL A 100 9.17 1.87 13.60
C VAL A 100 9.72 3.26 13.41
N ARG A 101 8.87 4.28 13.57
CA ARG A 101 9.28 5.68 13.57
C ARG A 101 8.70 6.39 14.79
N ASP A 102 9.55 7.07 15.55
CA ASP A 102 9.22 7.78 16.79
C ASP A 102 8.42 6.92 17.80
N GLY A 103 8.78 5.63 17.88
CA GLY A 103 8.14 4.66 18.78
C GLY A 103 6.81 4.09 18.28
N VAL A 104 6.35 4.48 17.09
CA VAL A 104 5.13 3.96 16.49
C VAL A 104 5.47 2.84 15.50
N PRO A 105 5.11 1.58 15.79
CA PRO A 105 5.27 0.47 14.86
C PRO A 105 4.25 0.56 13.71
N ARG A 106 4.69 0.25 12.50
CA ARG A 106 3.91 0.22 11.27
C ARG A 106 4.33 -0.98 10.44
N LEU A 107 3.36 -1.65 9.82
CA LEU A 107 3.69 -2.56 8.74
C LEU A 107 4.27 -1.76 7.57
N PRO A 108 5.23 -2.31 6.82
CA PRO A 108 5.70 -1.67 5.61
C PRO A 108 4.49 -1.37 4.72
N ALA A 109 4.38 -0.13 4.25
CA ALA A 109 3.34 0.21 3.30
C ALA A 109 3.53 -0.67 2.05
N PRO A 110 2.44 -1.26 1.52
CA PRO A 110 2.55 -2.00 0.27
C PRO A 110 3.15 -1.07 -0.80
N PRO A 111 4.08 -1.59 -1.63
CA PRO A 111 4.65 -0.80 -2.71
C PRO A 111 3.56 -0.34 -3.68
N LEU A 112 3.90 0.61 -4.57
CA LEU A 112 3.06 0.95 -5.70
C LEU A 112 2.60 -0.35 -6.39
N ASP A 113 1.29 -0.51 -6.57
CA ASP A 113 0.72 -1.64 -7.32
C ASP A 113 0.67 -1.29 -8.81
N PRO A 114 1.65 -1.76 -9.62
CA PRO A 114 1.70 -1.42 -11.04
C PRO A 114 0.51 -2.01 -11.80
N ALA A 115 0.06 -3.22 -11.44
CA ALA A 115 -1.04 -3.88 -12.13
C ALA A 115 -2.34 -3.09 -11.95
N TYR A 116 -2.58 -2.58 -10.74
CA TYR A 116 -3.72 -1.70 -10.48
C TYR A 116 -3.62 -0.35 -11.21
N LEU A 117 -2.42 0.25 -11.25
CA LEU A 117 -2.23 1.50 -11.99
C LEU A 117 -2.45 1.30 -13.50
N GLU A 118 -1.93 0.22 -14.07
CA GLU A 118 -2.13 -0.14 -15.48
C GLU A 118 -3.61 -0.35 -15.80
N ASP A 119 -4.34 -1.04 -14.93
CA ASP A 119 -5.79 -1.23 -15.03
C ASP A 119 -6.53 0.12 -15.07
N LEU A 120 -6.23 1.01 -14.14
CA LEU A 120 -6.82 2.34 -14.08
C LEU A 120 -6.48 3.19 -15.29
N ILE A 121 -5.22 3.17 -15.76
CA ILE A 121 -4.80 3.88 -16.97
C ILE A 121 -5.60 3.36 -18.17
N ALA A 122 -5.72 2.06 -18.34
CA ALA A 122 -6.47 1.47 -19.44
C ALA A 122 -7.95 1.88 -19.44
N ARG A 123 -8.56 2.02 -18.25
CA ARG A 123 -9.98 2.37 -18.08
C ARG A 123 -10.26 3.86 -18.24
N LEU A 124 -9.41 4.71 -17.66
CA LEU A 124 -9.68 6.15 -17.51
C LEU A 124 -8.92 7.01 -18.53
N LEU A 125 -7.79 6.52 -19.04
CA LEU A 125 -6.87 7.27 -19.89
C LEU A 125 -6.51 6.44 -21.15
N PRO A 126 -7.49 6.07 -21.98
CA PRO A 126 -7.24 5.25 -23.17
C PRO A 126 -6.23 5.92 -24.11
N GLY A 127 -5.26 5.15 -24.59
CA GLY A 127 -4.17 5.64 -25.47
C GLY A 127 -2.98 6.26 -24.74
N ALA A 128 -2.96 6.23 -23.40
CA ALA A 128 -1.82 6.69 -22.62
C ALA A 128 -0.54 5.85 -22.82
N ASN A 129 0.61 6.49 -22.63
CA ASN A 129 1.91 5.83 -22.63
C ASN A 129 2.19 5.20 -21.26
N VAL A 130 1.66 3.99 -21.04
CA VAL A 130 1.74 3.25 -19.78
C VAL A 130 3.18 3.14 -19.24
N PRO A 131 4.20 2.73 -20.02
CA PRO A 131 5.58 2.65 -19.52
C PRO A 131 6.13 3.96 -18.95
N VAL A 132 5.82 5.10 -19.60
CA VAL A 132 6.27 6.41 -19.12
C VAL A 132 5.57 6.78 -17.83
N LEU A 133 4.26 6.56 -17.73
CA LEU A 133 3.49 6.88 -16.53
C LEU A 133 3.90 6.04 -15.31
N LEU A 134 4.18 4.74 -15.52
CA LEU A 134 4.74 3.87 -14.48
C LEU A 134 6.12 4.38 -14.02
N SER A 135 6.98 4.76 -14.96
CA SER A 135 8.30 5.32 -14.63
C SER A 135 8.18 6.58 -13.76
N LEU A 136 7.24 7.47 -14.09
CA LEU A 136 6.96 8.67 -13.29
C LEU A 136 6.40 8.32 -11.90
N ALA A 137 5.49 7.34 -11.81
CA ALA A 137 4.95 6.90 -10.53
C ALA A 137 6.03 6.29 -9.62
N TYR A 138 6.97 5.51 -10.17
CA TYR A 138 8.11 5.02 -9.40
C TYR A 138 9.05 6.14 -8.98
N ALA A 139 9.34 7.08 -9.88
CA ALA A 139 10.20 8.24 -9.58
C ALA A 139 9.61 9.13 -8.46
N ALA A 140 8.28 9.30 -8.43
CA ALA A 140 7.62 10.06 -7.38
C ALA A 140 7.73 9.39 -6.00
N GLN A 141 7.78 8.05 -5.95
CA GLN A 141 7.91 7.28 -4.72
C GLN A 141 9.23 7.53 -3.97
N GLU A 142 10.29 7.93 -4.66
CA GLU A 142 11.61 8.18 -4.05
C GLU A 142 11.66 9.41 -3.16
N ASN A 143 10.61 10.22 -3.12
CA ASN A 143 10.57 11.38 -2.26
C ASN A 143 10.23 10.99 -0.83
N GLU A 144 11.14 11.30 0.09
CA GLU A 144 10.93 11.13 1.54
C GLU A 144 9.84 12.06 2.08
N HIS A 145 9.56 13.16 1.37
CA HIS A 145 8.51 14.10 1.68
C HIS A 145 7.29 13.76 0.84
N GLY A 146 6.13 13.53 1.48
CA GLY A 146 4.93 13.11 0.79
C GLY A 146 4.61 14.00 -0.43
N THR A 147 4.32 13.38 -1.56
CA THR A 147 4.13 14.05 -2.86
C THR A 147 2.81 13.63 -3.52
N MET A 148 2.42 14.32 -4.59
CA MET A 148 1.24 14.00 -5.37
C MET A 148 1.55 14.08 -6.87
N LEU A 149 1.22 13.03 -7.60
CA LEU A 149 1.28 12.98 -9.06
C LEU A 149 -0.15 12.94 -9.60
N VAL A 150 -0.49 13.87 -10.48
CA VAL A 150 -1.80 13.96 -11.14
C VAL A 150 -1.59 13.68 -12.61
N ILE A 151 -2.21 12.62 -13.12
CA ILE A 151 -2.19 12.23 -14.52
C ILE A 151 -3.57 12.56 -15.09
N SER A 152 -3.66 13.48 -16.05
CA SER A 152 -4.94 13.93 -16.60
C SER A 152 -4.99 13.76 -18.12
N SER A 153 -6.14 13.33 -18.62
CA SER A 153 -6.48 13.32 -20.06
C SER A 153 -6.51 14.72 -20.68
N SER A 154 -6.66 15.76 -19.87
CA SER A 154 -6.74 17.16 -20.29
C SER A 154 -5.80 18.05 -19.46
N ALA A 155 -4.57 17.59 -19.24
CA ALA A 155 -3.62 18.25 -18.35
C ALA A 155 -3.32 19.71 -18.73
N ASP A 156 -3.29 20.05 -20.02
CA ASP A 156 -3.08 21.44 -20.48
C ASP A 156 -4.22 22.36 -20.02
N MET A 157 -5.47 21.95 -20.25
CA MET A 157 -6.64 22.72 -19.81
C MET A 157 -6.69 22.83 -18.28
N GLU A 158 -6.39 21.74 -17.56
CA GLU A 158 -6.37 21.75 -16.10
C GLU A 158 -5.25 22.63 -15.53
N ALA A 159 -4.07 22.63 -16.14
CA ALA A 159 -2.98 23.50 -15.73
C ALA A 159 -3.39 24.97 -15.80
N HIS A 160 -4.06 25.37 -16.89
CA HIS A 160 -4.57 26.73 -17.05
C HIS A 160 -5.69 27.05 -16.04
N ARG A 161 -6.64 26.14 -15.84
CA ARG A 161 -7.74 26.32 -14.88
C ARG A 161 -7.24 26.47 -13.44
N LEU A 162 -6.25 25.67 -13.04
CA LEU A 162 -5.66 25.66 -11.70
C LEU A 162 -4.52 26.68 -11.52
N SER A 163 -4.18 27.44 -12.56
CA SER A 163 -3.09 28.44 -12.54
C SER A 163 -3.14 29.48 -11.42
N PRO A 164 -4.30 29.88 -10.83
CA PRO A 164 -4.30 30.77 -9.67
C PRO A 164 -3.57 30.18 -8.45
N GLN A 165 -3.38 28.86 -8.41
CA GLN A 165 -2.77 28.11 -7.32
C GLN A 165 -1.81 27.02 -7.84
N ALA A 166 -1.17 27.28 -8.98
CA ALA A 166 -0.20 26.40 -9.61
C ALA A 166 0.80 27.20 -10.46
N TRP A 167 1.99 26.65 -10.68
CA TRP A 167 2.92 27.17 -11.69
C TRP A 167 2.75 26.39 -12.99
N VAL A 168 2.11 27.02 -13.97
CA VAL A 168 2.00 26.49 -15.33
C VAL A 168 3.38 26.51 -16.00
N VAL A 169 3.75 25.40 -16.62
CA VAL A 169 5.03 25.26 -17.32
C VAL A 169 4.81 25.01 -18.81
N LYS A 170 5.83 25.25 -19.62
CA LYS A 170 5.79 24.80 -21.02
C LYS A 170 5.83 23.27 -21.04
N PRO A 171 4.91 22.59 -21.75
CA PRO A 171 4.85 21.13 -21.77
C PRO A 171 6.20 20.51 -22.11
N ARG A 172 6.68 19.62 -21.24
CA ARG A 172 7.95 18.92 -21.42
C ARG A 172 7.87 17.55 -20.75
N VAL A 173 8.43 16.54 -21.42
CA VAL A 173 8.66 15.23 -20.82
C VAL A 173 9.57 15.41 -19.60
N ILE A 174 9.10 14.99 -18.44
CA ILE A 174 9.90 15.04 -17.21
C ILE A 174 10.71 13.77 -17.09
N GLU A 175 12.02 13.92 -16.96
CA GLU A 175 12.94 12.84 -16.59
C GLU A 175 12.92 12.62 -15.07
N ARG A 176 13.28 11.40 -14.64
CA ARG A 176 13.25 10.96 -13.24
C ARG A 176 13.84 11.97 -12.26
N ASP A 177 15.07 12.42 -12.50
CA ASP A 177 15.79 13.30 -11.57
C ASP A 177 15.10 14.66 -11.41
N LEU A 178 14.54 15.19 -12.50
CA LEU A 178 13.78 16.43 -12.46
C LEU A 178 12.45 16.23 -11.72
N LEU A 179 11.79 15.07 -11.90
CA LEU A 179 10.57 14.77 -11.15
C LEU A 179 10.86 14.80 -9.65
N ILE A 180 11.89 14.08 -9.20
CA ILE A 180 12.29 14.01 -7.78
C ILE A 180 12.53 15.42 -7.22
N GLN A 181 13.19 16.30 -7.97
CA GLN A 181 13.40 17.69 -7.54
C GLN A 181 12.09 18.48 -7.43
N LEU A 182 11.17 18.32 -8.38
CA LEU A 182 9.92 19.06 -8.42
C LEU A 182 8.93 18.60 -7.34
N THR A 183 8.92 17.31 -7.05
CA THR A 183 8.08 16.69 -6.02
C THR A 183 8.50 17.02 -4.59
N ALA A 184 9.67 17.64 -4.40
CA ALA A 184 10.06 18.21 -3.12
C ALA A 184 9.25 19.48 -2.76
N MET A 185 8.58 20.10 -3.74
CA MET A 185 7.66 21.21 -3.49
C MET A 185 6.32 20.72 -2.95
N ASP A 186 5.69 21.55 -2.12
CA ASP A 186 4.30 21.32 -1.72
C ASP A 186 3.35 21.46 -2.92
N GLY A 187 2.33 20.60 -2.95
CA GLY A 187 1.35 20.51 -4.04
C GLY A 187 1.55 19.26 -4.89
N ALA A 188 1.03 19.30 -6.11
CA ALA A 188 1.09 18.19 -7.05
C ALA A 188 1.87 18.53 -8.32
N THR A 189 2.41 17.50 -8.97
CA THR A 189 2.88 17.58 -10.36
C THR A 189 1.77 17.10 -11.28
N LEU A 190 1.37 17.93 -12.25
CA LEU A 190 0.32 17.62 -13.22
C LEU A 190 0.93 17.25 -14.56
N VAL A 191 0.69 16.00 -14.99
CA VAL A 191 1.18 15.44 -16.25
C VAL A 191 0.04 14.98 -17.15
N ASP A 192 0.29 14.95 -18.46
CA ASP A 192 -0.62 14.35 -19.44
C ASP A 192 -0.40 12.83 -19.59
N VAL A 193 -1.25 12.23 -20.43
CA VAL A 193 -1.24 10.79 -20.76
C VAL A 193 0.04 10.31 -21.45
N HIS A 194 0.92 11.21 -21.87
CA HIS A 194 2.21 10.91 -22.50
C HIS A 194 3.40 11.27 -21.59
N GLY A 195 3.16 11.74 -20.36
CA GLY A 195 4.19 12.10 -19.39
C GLY A 195 4.77 13.50 -19.56
N HIS A 196 4.14 14.39 -20.34
CA HIS A 196 4.53 15.80 -20.32
C HIS A 196 3.96 16.48 -19.09
N CYS A 197 4.77 17.24 -18.37
CA CYS A 197 4.30 18.08 -17.30
C CYS A 197 3.76 19.39 -17.82
N HIS A 198 2.59 19.77 -17.32
CA HIS A 198 1.88 21.00 -17.65
C HIS A 198 1.86 21.99 -16.48
N ALA A 199 1.93 21.50 -15.24
CA ALA A 199 2.05 22.36 -14.06
C ALA A 199 2.74 21.67 -12.87
N MET A 200 3.31 22.48 -11.99
CA MET A 200 3.96 22.07 -10.74
C MET A 200 3.42 22.88 -9.55
N GLY A 201 3.54 22.31 -8.34
CA GLY A 201 3.01 22.93 -7.12
C GLY A 201 1.48 23.10 -7.16
N VAL A 202 0.80 22.22 -7.88
CA VAL A 202 -0.65 22.31 -8.11
C VAL A 202 -1.38 22.04 -6.81
N ILE A 203 -2.15 23.01 -6.35
CA ILE A 203 -3.15 22.77 -5.31
C ILE A 203 -4.42 22.29 -6.02
N LEU A 204 -4.88 21.09 -5.71
CA LEU A 204 -6.14 20.58 -6.24
C LEU A 204 -7.32 21.24 -5.51
N ASP A 205 -8.31 21.68 -6.28
CA ASP A 205 -9.57 22.25 -5.77
C ASP A 205 -10.66 21.17 -5.61
N GLY A 206 -11.84 21.60 -5.18
CA GLY A 206 -13.02 20.72 -5.08
C GLY A 206 -13.80 20.90 -3.79
N HIS A 207 -15.01 20.33 -3.77
CA HIS A 207 -15.96 20.52 -2.69
C HIS A 207 -15.87 19.43 -1.62
N ALA A 208 -16.06 19.81 -0.35
CA ALA A 208 -16.17 18.86 0.75
C ALA A 208 -17.54 18.15 0.70
N ALA A 209 -17.63 17.05 -0.04
CA ALA A 209 -18.86 16.30 -0.29
C ALA A 209 -19.04 15.04 0.58
N GLY A 210 -18.28 14.91 1.67
CA GLY A 210 -18.42 13.81 2.65
C GLY A 210 -17.71 12.49 2.28
N LYS A 211 -17.07 12.40 1.10
CA LYS A 211 -16.23 11.24 0.71
C LYS A 211 -14.79 11.30 1.26
N GLY A 212 -14.41 12.42 1.87
CA GLY A 212 -13.11 12.56 2.52
C GLY A 212 -13.05 11.82 3.87
N ASP A 213 -11.84 11.58 4.34
CA ASP A 213 -11.57 10.91 5.61
C ASP A 213 -10.74 11.84 6.52
N PRO A 214 -11.31 12.38 7.62
CA PRO A 214 -10.60 13.26 8.54
C PRO A 214 -9.36 12.64 9.20
N SER A 215 -9.25 11.30 9.21
CA SER A 215 -8.07 10.61 9.73
C SER A 215 -6.89 10.62 8.75
N ARG A 216 -7.13 10.94 7.47
CA ARG A 216 -6.13 11.02 6.40
C ARG A 216 -5.63 12.45 6.21
N GLY A 217 -4.46 12.57 5.57
CA GLY A 217 -3.79 13.85 5.32
C GLY A 217 -4.51 14.76 4.30
N SER A 218 -4.08 16.03 4.23
CA SER A 218 -4.65 17.04 3.32
C SER A 218 -4.49 16.67 1.84
N ARG A 219 -3.36 16.08 1.43
CA ARG A 219 -3.11 15.62 0.06
C ARG A 219 -4.18 14.61 -0.39
N TYR A 220 -4.40 13.57 0.41
CA TYR A 220 -5.44 12.56 0.15
C TYR A 220 -6.82 13.20 0.04
N ASN A 221 -7.19 14.03 1.02
CA ASN A 221 -8.51 14.65 1.05
C ASN A 221 -8.74 15.64 -0.11
N ASN A 222 -7.71 16.38 -0.54
CA ASN A 222 -7.80 17.25 -1.70
C ASN A 222 -7.95 16.45 -3.00
N ALA A 223 -7.23 15.34 -3.15
CA ALA A 223 -7.37 14.45 -4.30
C ALA A 223 -8.80 13.89 -4.41
N ILE A 224 -9.39 13.46 -3.29
CA ILE A 224 -10.78 12.99 -3.25
C ILE A 224 -11.76 14.09 -3.68
N ARG A 225 -11.62 15.30 -3.15
CA ARG A 225 -12.51 16.43 -3.49
C ARG A 225 -12.40 16.82 -4.95
N TYR A 226 -11.19 16.82 -5.49
CA TYR A 226 -10.93 17.09 -6.90
C TYR A 226 -11.62 16.06 -7.79
N LEU A 227 -11.38 14.77 -7.55
CA LEU A 227 -11.99 13.69 -8.33
C LEU A 227 -13.52 13.67 -8.22
N ASP A 228 -14.08 14.09 -7.08
CA ASP A 228 -15.53 14.19 -6.89
C ASP A 228 -16.15 15.43 -7.54
N SER A 229 -15.34 16.41 -7.93
CA SER A 229 -15.80 17.64 -8.60
C SER A 229 -15.92 17.48 -10.12
N ASN A 230 -16.00 16.23 -10.60
CA ASN A 230 -16.14 15.84 -12.00
C ASN A 230 -15.08 16.49 -12.94
N PRO A 231 -13.77 16.32 -12.64
CA PRO A 231 -12.71 16.81 -13.50
C PRO A 231 -12.66 15.98 -14.79
N PRO A 232 -11.86 16.40 -15.79
CA PRO A 232 -11.48 15.51 -16.88
C PRO A 232 -10.95 14.17 -16.34
N PRO A 233 -11.11 13.04 -17.06
CA PRO A 233 -10.58 11.75 -16.63
C PRO A 233 -9.13 11.87 -16.17
N ALA A 234 -8.90 11.47 -14.92
CA ALA A 234 -7.63 11.66 -14.24
C ALA A 234 -7.38 10.57 -13.21
N ILE A 235 -6.10 10.33 -12.95
CA ILE A 235 -5.58 9.47 -11.88
C ILE A 235 -4.74 10.35 -10.96
N VAL A 236 -4.95 10.25 -9.66
CA VAL A 236 -4.15 10.94 -8.65
C VAL A 236 -3.44 9.91 -7.80
N ILE A 237 -2.11 9.96 -7.80
CA ILE A 237 -1.28 9.12 -6.94
C ILE A 237 -0.79 9.98 -5.78
N VAL A 238 -1.14 9.58 -4.56
CA VAL A 238 -0.77 10.28 -3.33
C VAL A 238 0.26 9.45 -2.59
N TYR A 239 1.43 10.05 -2.37
CA TYR A 239 2.51 9.48 -1.58
C TYR A 239 2.50 10.17 -0.21
N SER A 240 2.23 9.41 0.83
CA SER A 240 2.22 9.91 2.20
C SER A 240 3.63 9.86 2.78
N SER A 241 3.96 10.78 3.68
CA SER A 241 5.26 10.81 4.36
C SER A 241 5.50 9.59 5.26
N ASP A 242 4.46 8.80 5.53
CA ASP A 242 4.57 7.53 6.23
C ASP A 242 4.71 6.31 5.32
N GLY A 243 4.98 6.54 4.02
CA GLY A 243 5.16 5.51 3.01
C GLY A 243 3.86 5.00 2.39
N THR A 244 2.69 5.39 2.90
CA THR A 244 1.40 4.98 2.30
C THR A 244 1.25 5.55 0.89
N ILE A 245 0.94 4.70 -0.08
CA ILE A 245 0.64 5.10 -1.45
C ILE A 245 -0.85 4.86 -1.72
N ASP A 246 -1.56 5.89 -2.17
CA ASP A 246 -2.93 5.77 -2.66
C ASP A 246 -2.98 6.07 -4.15
N ILE A 247 -3.56 5.15 -4.92
CA ILE A 247 -3.90 5.37 -6.32
C ILE A 247 -5.41 5.65 -6.39
N LEU A 248 -5.77 6.85 -6.87
CA LEU A 248 -7.14 7.34 -6.90
C LEU A 248 -7.58 7.64 -8.35
N PRO A 249 -8.85 7.43 -8.72
CA PRO A 249 -9.94 6.94 -7.87
C PRO A 249 -9.79 5.46 -7.51
N ARG A 250 -10.32 5.06 -6.35
CA ARG A 250 -10.36 3.65 -5.94
C ARG A 250 -11.54 2.96 -6.61
N LEU A 251 -11.27 2.28 -7.73
CA LEU A 251 -12.22 1.42 -8.41
C LEU A 251 -12.04 -0.03 -7.96
N GLU A 252 -13.16 -0.74 -7.85
CA GLU A 252 -13.17 -2.20 -7.69
C GLU A 252 -12.45 -2.89 -8.88
N PRO A 253 -11.80 -4.05 -8.64
CA PRO A 253 -11.10 -4.81 -9.68
C PRO A 253 -12.00 -5.18 -10.87
N ARG A 254 -11.42 -5.41 -12.04
CA ARG A 254 -12.16 -6.08 -13.13
C ARG A 254 -12.23 -7.58 -12.86
N VAL A 255 -13.39 -8.18 -13.11
CA VAL A 255 -13.62 -9.63 -12.93
C VAL A 255 -14.28 -10.22 -14.17
N ARG A 256 -14.30 -11.55 -14.32
CA ARG A 256 -15.07 -12.20 -15.39
C ARG A 256 -16.51 -12.42 -14.92
N ARG A 257 -17.48 -12.25 -15.82
CA ARG A 257 -18.90 -12.50 -15.49
C ARG A 257 -19.12 -13.92 -15.01
N CYS A 258 -18.46 -14.89 -15.65
CA CYS A 258 -18.55 -16.31 -15.29
C CYS A 258 -18.14 -16.61 -13.84
N ASP A 259 -17.18 -15.86 -13.27
CA ASP A 259 -16.71 -16.09 -11.90
C ASP A 259 -17.77 -15.61 -10.89
N VAL A 260 -18.43 -14.48 -11.17
CA VAL A 260 -19.57 -13.97 -10.38
C VAL A 260 -20.75 -14.92 -10.48
N GLU A 261 -21.14 -15.31 -11.70
CA GLU A 261 -22.24 -16.25 -11.93
C GLU A 261 -22.01 -17.61 -11.23
N SER A 262 -20.79 -18.13 -11.29
CA SER A 262 -20.41 -19.37 -10.62
C SER A 262 -20.52 -19.26 -9.09
N ALA A 263 -20.07 -18.14 -8.51
CA ALA A 263 -20.19 -17.90 -7.07
C ALA A 263 -21.67 -17.82 -6.63
N VAL A 264 -22.50 -17.09 -7.38
CA VAL A 264 -23.94 -16.99 -7.14
C VAL A 264 -24.61 -18.36 -7.24
N ARG A 265 -24.39 -19.08 -8.34
CA ARG A 265 -24.98 -20.41 -8.56
C ARG A 265 -24.58 -21.39 -7.46
N ARG A 266 -23.29 -21.44 -7.10
CA ARG A 266 -22.79 -22.31 -6.03
C ARG A 266 -23.52 -22.05 -4.72
N TYR A 267 -23.71 -20.78 -4.33
CA TYR A 267 -24.44 -20.46 -3.11
C TYR A 267 -25.90 -20.89 -3.20
N LEU A 268 -26.59 -20.58 -4.30
CA LEU A 268 -28.00 -20.94 -4.50
C LEU A 268 -28.21 -22.45 -4.48
N ASP A 269 -27.35 -23.24 -5.12
CA ASP A 269 -27.42 -24.70 -5.13
C ASP A 269 -27.21 -25.28 -3.73
N LEU A 270 -26.23 -24.77 -2.97
CA LEU A 270 -25.98 -25.17 -1.58
C LEU A 270 -27.11 -24.74 -0.65
N ALA A 271 -27.71 -23.57 -0.87
CA ALA A 271 -28.86 -23.11 -0.13
C ALA A 271 -30.08 -23.99 -0.46
N ALA A 272 -30.30 -24.42 -1.70
CA ALA A 272 -31.43 -25.27 -2.05
C ALA A 272 -31.29 -26.73 -1.57
N SER A 273 -30.05 -27.21 -1.37
CA SER A 273 -29.76 -28.58 -0.93
C SER A 273 -30.47 -28.97 0.40
N ASP A 274 -31.02 -30.19 0.43
CA ASP A 274 -31.55 -30.81 1.65
C ASP A 274 -30.43 -31.16 2.65
N SER A 275 -29.23 -31.46 2.13
CA SER A 275 -28.05 -31.71 2.96
C SER A 275 -27.41 -30.37 3.34
N MET A 276 -27.64 -29.95 4.58
CA MET A 276 -27.24 -28.64 5.06
C MET A 276 -25.79 -28.65 5.56
N ASN A 277 -24.83 -28.60 4.63
CA ASN A 277 -23.43 -28.39 4.98
C ASN A 277 -23.16 -26.91 5.27
N ILE A 278 -23.41 -26.51 6.53
CA ILE A 278 -23.29 -25.12 6.98
C ILE A 278 -21.94 -24.50 6.68
N ARG A 279 -20.84 -25.27 6.83
CA ARG A 279 -19.50 -24.75 6.58
C ARG A 279 -19.33 -24.31 5.12
N GLU A 280 -19.82 -25.12 4.18
CA GLU A 280 -19.72 -24.78 2.75
C GLU A 280 -20.69 -23.68 2.35
N ILE A 281 -21.87 -23.62 2.96
CA ILE A 281 -22.82 -22.51 2.75
C ILE A 281 -22.21 -21.18 3.22
N VAL A 282 -21.58 -21.15 4.40
CA VAL A 282 -20.93 -19.93 4.94
C VAL A 282 -19.79 -19.49 4.02
N LYS A 283 -18.92 -20.42 3.59
CA LYS A 283 -17.84 -20.09 2.64
C LYS A 283 -18.37 -19.55 1.31
N ALA A 284 -19.42 -20.16 0.77
CA ALA A 284 -20.04 -19.68 -0.47
C ALA A 284 -20.67 -18.29 -0.29
N TRP A 285 -21.29 -18.04 0.87
CA TRP A 285 -21.83 -16.73 1.21
C TRP A 285 -20.74 -15.66 1.34
N ASP A 286 -19.61 -15.97 1.98
CA ASP A 286 -18.49 -15.03 2.11
C ASP A 286 -17.91 -14.64 0.74
N LEU A 287 -17.86 -15.59 -0.20
CA LEU A 287 -17.47 -15.30 -1.59
C LEU A 287 -18.50 -14.42 -2.32
N VAL A 288 -19.80 -14.67 -2.14
CA VAL A 288 -20.84 -13.80 -2.70
C VAL A 288 -20.72 -12.38 -2.13
N LYS A 289 -20.49 -12.25 -0.82
CA LYS A 289 -20.31 -10.95 -0.16
C LYS A 289 -19.10 -10.20 -0.70
N SER A 290 -17.99 -10.88 -0.99
CA SER A 290 -16.82 -10.24 -1.59
C SER A 290 -17.08 -9.75 -3.02
N LEU A 291 -18.11 -10.26 -3.68
CA LEU A 291 -18.52 -9.90 -5.05
C LEU A 291 -19.77 -9.01 -5.08
N ARG A 292 -20.21 -8.47 -3.94
CA ARG A 292 -21.46 -7.69 -3.84
C ARG A 292 -21.56 -6.53 -4.84
N PHE A 293 -20.42 -5.91 -5.16
CA PHE A 293 -20.35 -4.79 -6.10
C PHE A 293 -20.82 -5.17 -7.51
N TYR A 294 -20.63 -6.43 -7.92
CA TYR A 294 -20.90 -6.90 -9.27
C TYR A 294 -22.29 -7.54 -9.43
N LEU A 295 -23.07 -7.64 -8.35
CA LEU A 295 -24.34 -8.35 -8.35
C LEU A 295 -25.44 -7.53 -9.03
N THR A 296 -26.20 -8.18 -9.90
CA THR A 296 -27.40 -7.58 -10.49
C THR A 296 -28.54 -7.49 -9.47
N ALA A 297 -29.56 -6.69 -9.77
CA ALA A 297 -30.76 -6.62 -8.93
C ALA A 297 -31.43 -7.99 -8.75
N GLU A 298 -31.59 -8.76 -9.83
CA GLU A 298 -32.15 -10.12 -9.81
C GLU A 298 -31.31 -11.08 -8.95
N GLN A 299 -29.98 -11.03 -9.09
CA GLN A 299 -29.09 -11.85 -8.26
C GLN A 299 -29.23 -11.48 -6.78
N CYS A 300 -29.26 -10.18 -6.45
CA CYS A 300 -29.47 -9.73 -5.07
C CYS A 300 -30.78 -10.27 -4.48
N GLU A 301 -31.88 -10.20 -5.23
CA GLU A 301 -33.18 -10.72 -4.82
C GLU A 301 -33.14 -12.22 -4.53
N HIS A 302 -32.61 -13.02 -5.46
CA HIS A 302 -32.49 -14.46 -5.29
C HIS A 302 -31.58 -14.85 -4.12
N LEU A 303 -30.44 -14.18 -3.96
CA LEU A 303 -29.49 -14.42 -2.88
C LEU A 303 -30.09 -14.08 -1.51
N ASN A 304 -30.77 -12.94 -1.40
CA ASN A 304 -31.43 -12.52 -0.17
C ASN A 304 -32.54 -13.50 0.23
N ALA A 305 -33.35 -13.95 -0.73
CA ALA A 305 -34.41 -14.95 -0.49
C ALA A 305 -33.82 -16.32 -0.07
N ALA A 306 -32.78 -16.79 -0.77
CA ALA A 306 -32.10 -18.04 -0.45
C ALA A 306 -31.47 -18.00 0.95
N ARG A 307 -30.82 -16.89 1.31
CA ARG A 307 -30.26 -16.67 2.65
C ARG A 307 -31.34 -16.74 3.72
N GLN A 308 -32.44 -16.03 3.53
CA GLN A 308 -33.57 -16.08 4.45
C GLN A 308 -34.06 -17.53 4.64
N GLY A 309 -34.14 -18.31 3.55
CA GLY A 309 -34.49 -19.73 3.61
C GLY A 309 -33.50 -20.62 4.36
N VAL A 310 -32.19 -20.33 4.28
CA VAL A 310 -31.15 -21.02 5.09
C VAL A 310 -31.33 -20.69 6.57
N GLU A 311 -31.53 -19.42 6.92
CA GLU A 311 -31.70 -18.97 8.31
C GLU A 311 -32.98 -19.53 8.97
N HIS A 312 -34.05 -19.74 8.19
CA HIS A 312 -35.28 -20.37 8.70
C HIS A 312 -35.10 -21.87 8.98
N ARG A 313 -34.33 -22.58 8.13
CA ARG A 313 -34.10 -24.02 8.29
C ARG A 313 -32.99 -24.34 9.30
N ASN A 314 -32.14 -23.38 9.66
CA ASN A 314 -31.15 -23.50 10.74
C ASN A 314 -31.26 -22.37 11.77
N PRO A 315 -32.27 -22.40 12.65
CA PRO A 315 -32.43 -21.40 13.69
C PRO A 315 -31.33 -21.55 14.75
N SER A 316 -30.25 -20.78 14.62
CA SER A 316 -29.22 -20.64 15.65
C SER A 316 -29.71 -19.73 16.79
N GLN A 317 -29.27 -19.99 18.02
CA GLN A 317 -29.54 -19.12 19.18
C GLN A 317 -28.89 -17.74 19.05
N ILE A 318 -27.82 -17.63 18.25
CA ILE A 318 -27.13 -16.38 17.93
C ILE A 318 -27.33 -16.11 16.43
N ARG A 319 -27.89 -14.94 16.11
CA ARG A 319 -28.10 -14.48 14.73
C ARG A 319 -27.16 -13.33 14.41
N ILE A 320 -26.41 -13.44 13.31
CA ILE A 320 -25.65 -12.33 12.75
C ILE A 320 -26.57 -11.60 11.79
N ILE A 321 -27.02 -10.40 12.18
CA ILE A 321 -27.84 -9.54 11.33
C ILE A 321 -26.87 -8.80 10.40
N GLU A 322 -26.90 -9.14 9.12
CA GLU A 322 -26.14 -8.42 8.09
C GLU A 322 -27.11 -7.61 7.21
N PRO A 323 -26.64 -6.51 6.58
CA PRO A 323 -27.43 -5.79 5.58
C PRO A 323 -27.83 -6.71 4.42
N ILE A 324 -29.03 -6.48 3.86
CA ILE A 324 -29.44 -7.14 2.62
C ILE A 324 -28.52 -6.70 1.47
N LEU A 325 -28.29 -7.61 0.52
CA LEU A 325 -27.58 -7.27 -0.70
C LEU A 325 -28.45 -6.35 -1.56
N ALA A 326 -27.82 -5.33 -2.13
CA ALA A 326 -28.43 -4.39 -3.06
C ALA A 326 -27.44 -4.11 -4.20
N PRO A 327 -27.94 -3.86 -5.43
CA PRO A 327 -27.07 -3.52 -6.54
C PRO A 327 -26.34 -2.19 -6.28
N ASP A 328 -25.08 -2.10 -6.68
CA ASP A 328 -24.28 -0.89 -6.54
C ASP A 328 -24.48 0.03 -7.76
N GLY A 329 -24.82 1.29 -7.52
CA GLY A 329 -25.08 2.26 -8.60
C GLY A 329 -23.84 2.67 -9.40
N ALA A 330 -22.63 2.42 -8.89
CA ALA A 330 -21.38 2.68 -9.62
C ALA A 330 -20.99 1.52 -10.57
N MET A 331 -21.61 0.35 -10.41
CA MET A 331 -21.36 -0.82 -11.25
C MET A 331 -21.78 -0.54 -12.71
N ASN A 332 -20.89 -0.87 -13.65
CA ASN A 332 -21.13 -0.76 -15.09
C ASN A 332 -20.24 -1.74 -15.89
N ASP A 333 -20.36 -1.74 -17.22
CA ASP A 333 -19.67 -2.71 -18.08
C ASP A 333 -18.14 -2.61 -18.06
N SER A 334 -17.55 -1.48 -17.64
CA SER A 334 -16.08 -1.33 -17.55
C SER A 334 -15.43 -2.22 -16.48
N TYR A 335 -16.22 -2.86 -15.62
CA TYR A 335 -15.75 -3.77 -14.57
C TYR A 335 -15.64 -5.23 -15.04
N TRP A 336 -16.02 -5.53 -16.28
CA TRP A 336 -15.91 -6.88 -16.85
C TRP A 336 -14.66 -7.05 -17.70
N LEU A 337 -14.06 -8.25 -17.66
CA LEU A 337 -12.90 -8.64 -18.48
C LEU A 337 -13.27 -9.31 -19.80
N ASP A 338 -14.52 -9.76 -19.95
CA ASP A 338 -15.00 -10.67 -21.00
C ASP A 338 -15.96 -10.03 -22.02
#